data_AF-A0A965JNV8-F1
#
_entry.id   AF-A0A965JNV8-F1
#
_cell.length_a   1.000
_cell.length_b   1.000
_cell.length_c   1.000
_cell.angle_alpha   90.00
_cell.angle_beta   90.00
_cell.angle_gamma   90.00
#
_symmetry.space_group_name_H-M   'P 1'
#
loop_
_entity.id
_entity.type
_entity.pdbx_description
1 polymer ?
#
loop_
_entity_poly.entity_id
_entity_poly.type
_entity_poly.pdbx_seq_one_letter_code
_entity_poly.pdbx_strand_id
1 'polypeptide(L)'
;LLVSLPNEFIERIRLSKDASELADKYIEAKVVGKTSRADCQHIAIATLCHADVLVSWNFKHIVNLVRIRGYNGINFQNGHQMIEIRTPKEIFNYENEE
;
A
#
# COMPACT_ATOMS: atom_id res chain seq x y z
N LEU A 1 2.95 -8.05 17.80
CA LEU A 1 3.37 -8.47 16.44
C LEU A 1 4.68 -7.79 16.01
N LEU A 2 4.76 -6.45 15.92
CA LEU A 2 6.03 -5.80 15.55
C LEU A 2 7.16 -6.05 16.57
N VAL A 3 6.83 -6.16 17.85
CA VAL A 3 7.80 -6.42 18.94
C VAL A 3 8.38 -7.84 18.88
N SER A 4 7.73 -8.77 18.19
CA SER A 4 8.18 -10.17 18.07
C SER A 4 9.00 -10.43 16.81
N LEU A 5 9.16 -9.44 15.92
CA LEU A 5 9.99 -9.56 14.72
C LEU A 5 11.41 -9.07 15.04
N PRO A 6 12.47 -9.74 14.52
CA PRO A 6 13.83 -9.23 14.61
C PRO A 6 13.96 -7.84 13.98
N ASN A 7 14.67 -6.93 14.66
CA ASN A 7 14.80 -5.54 14.21
C ASN A 7 15.49 -5.41 12.84
N GLU A 8 16.32 -6.36 12.45
CA GLU A 8 16.98 -6.42 11.13
C GLU A 8 16.00 -6.56 9.96
N PHE A 9 14.78 -7.05 10.20
CA PHE A 9 13.72 -7.16 9.18
C PHE A 9 12.71 -6.00 9.24
N ILE A 10 12.95 -5.00 10.09
CA ILE A 10 12.02 -3.88 10.28
C ILE A 10 12.71 -2.57 9.94
N GLU A 11 12.24 -1.93 8.88
CA GLU A 11 12.56 -0.54 8.59
C GLU A 11 11.40 0.38 9.00
N ARG A 12 11.73 1.48 9.69
CA ARG A 12 10.74 2.48 10.12
C ARG A 12 10.81 3.71 9.24
N ILE A 13 9.83 3.85 8.37
CA ILE A 13 9.71 4.99 7.47
C ILE A 13 8.86 6.09 8.11
N ARG A 14 9.33 7.34 8.02
CA ARG A 14 8.54 8.53 8.39
C ARG A 14 7.73 8.99 7.18
N LEU A 15 6.53 9.49 7.43
CA LEU A 15 5.72 10.15 6.41
C LEU A 15 6.48 11.37 5.86
N SER A 16 6.79 11.33 4.56
CA SER A 16 7.39 12.45 3.85
C SER A 16 6.32 13.40 3.28
N LYS A 17 6.77 14.58 2.85
CA LYS A 17 5.92 15.54 2.12
C LYS A 17 5.45 14.92 0.80
N ASP A 18 6.36 14.33 0.03
CA ASP A 18 6.05 13.69 -1.25
C ASP A 18 5.02 12.55 -1.11
N ALA A 19 5.13 11.74 -0.05
CA ALA A 19 4.14 10.70 0.24
C ALA A 19 2.77 11.30 0.61
N SER A 20 2.76 12.43 1.33
CA SER A 20 1.51 13.14 1.63
C SER A 20 0.87 13.72 0.39
N GLU A 21 1.64 14.30 -0.53
CA GLU A 21 1.16 14.86 -1.78
C GLU A 21 0.63 13.76 -2.72
N LEU A 22 1.33 12.63 -2.83
CA LEU A 22 0.85 11.48 -3.60
C LEU A 22 -0.45 10.90 -3.00
N ALA A 23 -0.55 10.83 -1.68
CA ALA A 23 -1.78 10.41 -1.01
C ALA A 23 -2.97 11.35 -1.30
N ASP A 24 -2.72 12.67 -1.36
CA ASP A 24 -3.74 13.66 -1.70
C ASP A 24 -4.22 13.49 -3.15
N LYS A 25 -3.31 13.17 -4.10
CA LYS A 25 -3.68 12.84 -5.49
C LYS A 25 -4.63 11.66 -5.59
N TYR A 26 -4.47 10.62 -4.76
CA TYR A 26 -5.42 9.49 -4.74
C TYR A 26 -6.84 9.90 -4.31
N ILE A 27 -6.93 10.84 -3.37
CA ILE A 27 -8.20 11.37 -2.86
C ILE A 27 -8.84 12.31 -3.88
N GLU A 28 -8.04 13.17 -4.52
CA GLU A 28 -8.49 14.06 -5.60
C GLU A 28 -9.05 13.27 -6.79
N ALA A 29 -8.38 12.17 -7.14
CA ALA A 29 -8.85 11.21 -8.14
C ALA A 29 -10.05 10.36 -7.69
N LYS A 30 -10.54 10.55 -6.45
CA LYS A 30 -11.68 9.84 -5.86
C LYS A 30 -11.51 8.32 -5.84
N VAL A 31 -10.27 7.83 -5.75
CA VAL A 31 -10.00 6.39 -5.55
C VAL A 31 -10.65 5.93 -4.24
N VAL A 32 -10.57 6.78 -3.21
CA VAL A 32 -11.28 6.67 -1.94
C VAL A 32 -11.71 8.04 -1.42
N GLY A 33 -12.60 8.04 -0.43
CA GLY A 33 -13.03 9.27 0.24
C GLY A 33 -11.94 9.86 1.14
N LYS A 34 -12.08 11.15 1.46
CA LYS A 34 -11.15 11.93 2.33
C LYS A 34 -10.91 11.30 3.71
N THR A 35 -11.89 10.56 4.24
CA THR A 35 -11.77 9.88 5.53
C THR A 35 -10.73 8.76 5.54
N SER A 36 -10.31 8.27 4.36
CA SER A 36 -9.30 7.21 4.19
C SER A 36 -7.91 7.76 3.87
N ARG A 37 -7.60 8.99 4.30
CA ARG A 37 -6.29 9.61 4.01
C ARG A 37 -5.11 8.84 4.59
N ALA A 38 -5.25 8.26 5.78
CA ALA A 38 -4.20 7.44 6.38
C ALA A 38 -3.88 6.19 5.53
N ASP A 39 -4.91 5.53 4.96
CA ASP A 39 -4.71 4.40 4.04
C ASP A 39 -3.96 4.85 2.78
N CYS A 40 -4.32 6.01 2.23
CA CYS A 40 -3.64 6.61 1.08
C CYS A 40 -2.17 6.91 1.37
N GLN A 41 -1.88 7.45 2.56
CA GLN A 41 -0.51 7.73 2.99
C GLN A 41 0.33 6.45 3.11
N HIS A 42 -0.23 5.36 3.64
CA HIS A 42 0.47 4.07 3.66
C HIS A 42 0.80 3.56 2.26
N ILE A 43 -0.16 3.63 1.32
CA ILE A 43 0.07 3.19 -0.06
C ILE A 43 1.12 4.07 -0.75
N ALA A 44 1.06 5.39 -0.54
CA ALA A 44 2.02 6.33 -1.09
C ALA A 44 3.44 6.09 -0.55
N ILE A 45 3.57 5.86 0.76
CA ILE A 45 4.87 5.50 1.38
C ILE A 45 5.42 4.23 0.74
N ALA A 46 4.62 3.16 0.66
CA ALA A 46 5.09 1.90 0.08
C ALA A 46 5.49 2.05 -1.40
N THR A 47 4.74 2.87 -2.16
CA THR A 47 5.06 3.20 -3.55
C THR A 47 6.41 3.93 -3.66
N LEU A 48 6.64 4.97 -2.85
CA LEU A 48 7.87 5.77 -2.90
C LEU A 48 9.09 5.06 -2.32
N CYS A 49 8.87 4.10 -1.42
CA CYS A 49 9.92 3.21 -0.93
C CYS A 49 10.21 2.05 -1.87
N HIS A 50 9.56 1.98 -3.05
CA HIS A 50 9.72 0.89 -4.01
C HIS A 50 9.46 -0.49 -3.40
N ALA A 51 8.48 -0.60 -2.50
CA ALA A 51 8.10 -1.88 -1.93
C ALA A 51 7.51 -2.77 -3.01
N ASP A 52 7.95 -4.03 -3.07
CA ASP A 52 7.44 -5.00 -4.05
C ASP A 52 5.96 -5.33 -3.81
N VAL A 53 5.57 -5.51 -2.54
CA VAL A 53 4.23 -5.90 -2.14
C VAL A 53 3.76 -5.11 -0.91
N LEU A 54 2.56 -4.54 -0.98
CA LEU A 54 1.82 -4.03 0.18
C LEU A 54 0.77 -5.04 0.62
N VAL A 55 0.91 -5.51 1.86
CA VAL A 55 0.03 -6.51 2.44
C VAL A 55 -0.96 -5.85 3.41
N SER A 56 -2.26 -6.13 3.28
CA SER A 56 -3.25 -5.54 4.17
C SER A 56 -4.49 -6.40 4.39
N TRP A 57 -5.13 -6.23 5.55
CA TRP A 57 -6.44 -6.78 5.89
C TRP A 57 -7.60 -5.79 5.62
N ASN A 58 -7.31 -4.59 5.10
CA ASN A 58 -8.34 -3.59 4.82
C ASN A 58 -9.00 -3.86 3.46
N PHE A 59 -9.97 -4.79 3.45
CA PHE A 59 -10.76 -5.18 2.27
C PHE A 59 -11.56 -4.06 1.64
N LYS A 60 -11.95 -3.08 2.45
CA LYS A 60 -12.77 -1.98 1.98
C LYS A 60 -11.93 -0.98 1.22
N HIS A 61 -10.81 -0.52 1.79
CA HIS A 61 -10.08 0.63 1.28
C HIS A 61 -8.76 0.32 0.57
N ILE A 62 -8.07 -0.76 0.93
CA ILE A 62 -6.74 -1.05 0.39
C ILE A 62 -6.81 -2.16 -0.65
N VAL A 63 -7.23 -3.37 -0.26
CA VAL A 63 -7.14 -4.56 -1.12
C VAL A 63 -8.33 -4.74 -2.08
N ASN A 64 -9.12 -3.69 -2.31
CA ASN A 64 -10.23 -3.73 -3.27
C ASN A 64 -9.71 -3.53 -4.70
N LEU A 65 -10.02 -4.45 -5.62
CA LEU A 65 -9.49 -4.45 -7.00
C LEU A 65 -9.68 -3.12 -7.75
N VAL A 66 -10.85 -2.49 -7.63
CA VAL A 66 -11.13 -1.19 -8.30
C VAL A 66 -10.22 -0.10 -7.73
N ARG A 67 -9.99 -0.12 -6.42
CA ARG A 67 -9.13 0.85 -5.73
C ARG A 67 -7.67 0.61 -6.03
N ILE A 68 -7.19 -0.63 -6.02
CA ILE A 68 -5.84 -1.01 -6.41
C ILE A 68 -5.52 -0.46 -7.81
N ARG A 69 -6.42 -0.66 -8.78
CA ARG A 69 -6.29 -0.09 -10.13
C ARG A 69 -6.25 1.43 -10.11
N GLY A 70 -7.08 2.07 -9.28
CA GLY A 70 -7.07 3.52 -9.09
C GLY A 70 -5.73 4.03 -8.55
N TYR A 71 -5.21 3.44 -7.48
CA TYR A 71 -3.92 3.80 -6.88
C TYR A 71 -2.78 3.64 -7.89
N ASN A 72 -2.70 2.47 -8.53
CA ASN A 72 -1.65 2.19 -9.51
C ASN A 72 -1.77 3.05 -10.77
N GLY A 73 -2.99 3.43 -11.17
CA GLY A 73 -3.20 4.40 -12.25
C GLY A 73 -2.60 5.76 -11.93
N ILE A 74 -2.82 6.27 -10.70
CA ILE A 74 -2.23 7.52 -10.24
C ILE A 74 -0.71 7.39 -10.09
N ASN A 75 -0.20 6.28 -9.56
CA ASN A 75 1.24 6.03 -9.47
C ASN A 75 1.90 6.13 -10.85
N PHE A 76 1.37 5.41 -11.82
CA PHE A 76 1.88 5.39 -13.18
C PHE A 76 1.86 6.78 -13.83
N GLN A 77 0.77 7.53 -13.68
CA GLN A 77 0.66 8.91 -14.19
C GLN A 77 1.70 9.87 -13.58
N ASN A 78 2.17 9.59 -12.37
CA ASN A 78 3.18 10.38 -11.68
C ASN A 78 4.60 9.84 -11.86
N GLY A 79 4.80 8.85 -12.75
CA GLY A 79 6.10 8.25 -13.03
C GLY A 79 6.59 7.30 -11.94
N HIS A 80 5.71 6.85 -11.04
CA HIS A 80 6.04 5.87 -10.01
C HIS A 80 5.73 4.45 -10.49
N GLN A 81 6.42 3.49 -9.88
CA GLN A 81 6.13 2.07 -10.10
C GLN A 81 4.74 1.70 -9.56
N MET A 82 4.10 0.74 -10.23
CA MET A 82 2.92 0.10 -9.69
C MET A 82 3.34 -0.81 -8.54
N ILE A 83 2.55 -0.82 -7.48
CA ILE A 83 2.78 -1.68 -6.32
C ILE A 83 1.80 -2.85 -6.34
N GLU A 84 2.28 -4.03 -5.98
CA GLU A 84 1.41 -5.19 -5.82
C GLU A 84 0.69 -5.10 -4.48
N ILE A 85 -0.64 -5.21 -4.48
CA ILE A 85 -1.45 -5.11 -3.26
C ILE A 85 -2.19 -6.42 -3.06
N ARG A 86 -1.94 -7.09 -1.93
CA ARG A 86 -2.45 -8.43 -1.63
C ARG A 86 -2.95 -8.55 -0.20
N THR A 87 -3.83 -9.52 0.02
CA THR A 87 -4.18 -9.99 1.36
C THR A 87 -3.09 -10.93 1.87
N PRO A 88 -2.89 -11.06 3.19
CA PRO A 88 -1.94 -12.03 3.72
C PRO A 88 -2.18 -13.46 3.24
N LYS A 89 -3.46 -13.83 3.04
CA LYS A 89 -3.83 -15.18 2.56
C LYS A 89 -3.29 -15.48 1.16
N GLU A 90 -3.10 -14.48 0.31
CA GLU A 90 -2.59 -14.65 -1.06
C GLU A 90 -1.06 -14.77 -1.14
N ILE A 91 -0.36 -14.57 -0.03
CA ILE A 91 1.12 -14.56 0.00
C ILE A 91 1.68 -15.88 0.53
N PHE A 92 0.94 -16.58 1.38
CA PHE A 92 1.37 -17.88 1.89
C PHE A 92 0.94 -18.99 0.92
N ASN A 93 1.92 -19.75 0.41
CA ASN A 93 1.66 -20.98 -0.31
C ASN A 93 1.37 -22.09 0.70
N TYR A 94 0.15 -22.62 0.68
CA TYR A 94 -0.27 -23.77 1.50
C TYR A 94 0.05 -25.12 0.85
N GLU A 95 0.77 -25.15 -0.27
CA GLU A 95 1.05 -26.38 -1.04
C GLU A 95 2.07 -27.35 -0.39
N ASN A 96 2.46 -27.13 0.87
CA ASN A 96 3.34 -28.04 1.63
C ASN A 96 2.72 -28.45 2.99
N GLU A 97 1.41 -28.72 3.01
CA GLU A 97 0.74 -29.45 4.11
C GLU A 97 0.14 -30.77 3.59
N GLU A 98 0.96 -31.60 2.96
CA GLU A 98 0.76 -33.06 2.83
C GLU A 98 1.87 -33.82 3.58
#